data_AF-A0A0M9EA83-F1
#
_entry.id   AF-A0A0M9EA83-F1
#
_cell.length_a   1.000
_cell.length_b   1.000
_cell.length_c   1.000
_cell.angle_alpha   90.00
_cell.angle_beta   90.00
_cell.angle_gamma   90.00
#
_symmetry.space_group_name_H-M   'P 1'
#
loop_
_entity.id
_entity.type
_entity.pdbx_description
1 polymer ?
#
loop_
_entity_poly.entity_id
_entity_poly.type
_entity_poly.pdbx_seq_one_letter_code
_entity_poly.pdbx_strand_id
1 'polypeptide(L)'
;MGNLLIENDLEFDFRAAISAVRFDDENHKMSHCMKAVDFLVEWDKEFWLLEVKDPSSREIPNKFKDKELREFINKMRNQTLFAQGAVTLGRRF
;
A
#
# COMPACT_ATOMS: atom_id res chain seq x y z
N MET A 1 4.53 -7.25 -18.11
CA MET A 1 4.78 -5.80 -18.14
C MET A 1 3.79 -5.18 -17.18
N GLY A 2 4.28 -4.39 -16.24
CA GLY A 2 3.45 -3.72 -15.26
C GLY A 2 2.54 -2.67 -15.89
N ASN A 3 1.67 -2.10 -15.07
CA ASN A 3 0.55 -1.27 -15.53
C ASN A 3 0.42 0.00 -14.69
N LEU A 4 -0.42 0.91 -15.16
CA LEU A 4 -0.89 2.04 -14.40
C LEU A 4 -2.09 1.58 -13.58
N LEU A 5 -2.04 1.79 -12.26
CA LEU A 5 -3.08 1.39 -11.32
C LEU A 5 -3.68 2.63 -10.67
N ILE A 6 -4.98 2.59 -10.42
CA ILE A 6 -5.74 3.69 -9.82
C ILE A 6 -6.35 3.18 -8.51
N GLU A 7 -6.13 3.93 -7.43
CA GLU A 7 -6.81 3.76 -6.15
C GLU A 7 -7.53 5.06 -5.81
N ASN A 8 -8.87 5.04 -5.88
CA ASN A 8 -9.70 6.23 -5.73
C ASN A 8 -9.27 7.36 -6.68
N ASP A 9 -8.87 8.51 -6.13
CA ASP A 9 -8.44 9.69 -6.88
C ASP A 9 -6.91 9.72 -7.14
N LEU A 10 -6.18 8.65 -6.77
CA LEU A 10 -4.73 8.55 -6.91
C LEU A 10 -4.32 7.59 -8.03
N GLU A 11 -3.32 8.00 -8.81
CA GLU A 11 -2.73 7.22 -9.90
C GLU A 11 -1.30 6.79 -9.53
N PHE A 12 -0.98 5.52 -9.79
CA PHE A 12 0.33 4.93 -9.56
C PHE A 12 0.86 4.30 -10.86
N ASP A 13 2.04 4.74 -11.29
CA ASP A 13 2.70 4.23 -12.49
C ASP A 13 3.68 3.10 -12.17
N PHE A 14 3.26 1.86 -12.38
CA PHE A 14 4.11 0.66 -12.25
C PHE A 14 4.50 0.07 -13.59
N ARG A 15 4.51 0.83 -14.69
CA ARG A 15 4.87 0.31 -16.02
C ARG A 15 6.29 -0.26 -16.10
N ALA A 16 7.18 0.19 -15.22
CA ALA A 16 8.54 -0.33 -15.11
C ALA A 16 8.64 -1.69 -14.38
N ALA A 17 7.60 -2.11 -13.66
CA ALA A 17 7.56 -3.39 -12.97
C ALA A 17 7.34 -4.57 -13.95
N ILE A 18 7.67 -5.78 -13.52
CA ILE A 18 7.31 -7.01 -14.26
C ILE A 18 5.78 -7.13 -14.28
N SER A 19 5.17 -6.97 -13.11
CA SER A 19 3.74 -7.08 -12.85
C SER A 19 3.34 -6.17 -11.69
N ALA A 20 2.10 -5.67 -11.73
CA ALA A 20 1.49 -4.93 -10.63
C ALA A 20 0.00 -5.23 -10.59
N VAL A 21 -0.52 -5.56 -9.41
CA VAL A 21 -1.93 -5.89 -9.21
C VAL A 21 -2.48 -5.21 -7.95
N ARG A 22 -3.76 -4.84 -7.98
CA ARG A 22 -4.53 -4.45 -6.80
C ARG A 22 -4.82 -5.72 -5.98
N PHE A 23 -4.54 -5.69 -4.69
CA PHE A 23 -4.48 -6.88 -3.83
C PHE A 23 -5.67 -6.99 -2.86
N ASP A 24 -6.37 -5.88 -2.56
CA ASP A 24 -7.47 -5.80 -1.59
C ASP A 24 -8.86 -6.15 -2.16
N ASP A 25 -8.96 -6.81 -3.32
CA ASP A 25 -10.25 -7.08 -3.96
C ASP A 25 -11.19 -8.00 -3.13
N GLU A 26 -12.51 -7.88 -3.36
CA GLU A 26 -13.57 -8.56 -2.60
C GLU A 26 -13.46 -10.10 -2.56
N ASN A 27 -12.58 -10.70 -3.36
CA ASN A 27 -12.38 -12.15 -3.43
C ASN A 27 -11.26 -12.67 -2.52
N HIS A 28 -10.44 -11.80 -1.94
CA HIS A 28 -9.31 -12.23 -1.12
C HIS A 28 -9.72 -12.54 0.32
N LYS A 29 -10.05 -13.83 0.57
CA LYS A 29 -10.26 -14.42 1.91
C LYS A 29 -8.95 -14.55 2.70
N MET A 30 -8.08 -13.55 2.67
CA MET A 30 -6.86 -13.60 3.47
C MET A 30 -7.16 -13.22 4.92
N SER A 31 -6.64 -14.02 5.85
CA SER A 31 -6.78 -13.78 7.28
C SER A 31 -6.19 -12.41 7.66
N HIS A 32 -6.71 -11.83 8.73
CA HIS A 32 -6.47 -10.48 9.26
C HIS A 32 -5.07 -9.85 9.14
N CYS A 33 -3.99 -10.61 8.89
CA CYS A 33 -2.63 -10.11 8.78
C CYS A 33 -2.26 -9.49 7.43
N MET A 34 -2.95 -9.81 6.32
CA MET A 34 -2.63 -9.24 4.98
C MET A 34 -3.68 -8.28 4.43
N LYS A 35 -4.69 -7.93 5.24
CA LYS A 35 -5.80 -7.03 4.87
C LYS A 35 -5.40 -5.54 4.77
N ALA A 36 -4.11 -5.26 4.77
CA ALA A 36 -3.53 -3.91 4.83
C ALA A 36 -2.65 -3.62 3.61
N VAL A 37 -2.76 -4.39 2.53
CA VAL A 37 -1.95 -4.20 1.32
C VAL A 37 -2.89 -3.92 0.16
N ASP A 38 -2.74 -2.75 -0.45
CA ASP A 38 -3.55 -2.29 -1.58
C ASP A 38 -2.95 -2.77 -2.91
N PHE A 39 -1.61 -2.83 -3.02
CA PHE A 39 -0.94 -3.32 -4.23
C PHE A 39 0.15 -4.35 -3.94
N LEU A 40 0.26 -5.34 -4.83
CA LEU A 40 1.42 -6.21 -4.96
C LEU A 40 2.14 -5.90 -6.27
N VAL A 41 3.39 -5.47 -6.17
CA VAL A 41 4.23 -5.10 -7.32
C VAL A 41 5.45 -6.03 -7.38
N GLU A 42 5.66 -6.66 -8.53
CA GLU A 42 6.75 -7.58 -8.79
C GLU A 42 7.86 -6.89 -9.60
N TRP A 43 9.07 -6.94 -9.05
CA TRP A 43 10.30 -6.48 -9.69
C TRP A 43 11.26 -7.66 -9.86
N ASP A 44 12.34 -7.46 -10.62
CA ASP A 44 13.29 -8.54 -10.96
C ASP A 44 13.89 -9.27 -9.74
N LYS A 45 14.00 -8.60 -8.59
CA LYS A 45 14.69 -9.11 -7.39
C LYS A 45 13.86 -9.02 -6.12
N GLU A 46 12.66 -8.46 -6.18
CA GLU A 46 11.89 -8.12 -4.98
C GLU A 46 10.39 -8.00 -5.28
N PHE A 47 9.60 -8.13 -4.22
CA PHE A 47 8.19 -7.82 -4.22
C PHE A 47 7.94 -6.64 -3.31
N TRP A 48 7.16 -5.68 -3.79
CA TRP A 48 6.65 -4.59 -2.97
C TRP A 48 5.20 -4.87 -2.60
N LEU A 49 4.94 -4.87 -1.30
CA LEU A 49 3.60 -4.87 -0.72
C LEU A 49 3.34 -3.43 -0.30
N LEU A 50 2.44 -2.74 -1.01
CA LEU A 50 2.17 -1.32 -0.80
C LEU A 50 0.84 -1.12 -0.10
N GLU A 51 0.86 -0.35 0.99
CA GLU A 51 -0.31 0.23 1.63
C GLU A 51 -0.34 1.74 1.35
N VAL A 52 -1.42 2.22 0.79
CA VAL A 52 -1.68 3.61 0.43
C VAL A 52 -2.69 4.20 1.41
N LYS A 53 -2.33 5.34 1.98
CA LYS A 53 -3.24 6.15 2.79
C LYS A 53 -3.31 7.56 2.21
N ASP A 54 -4.51 7.95 1.78
CA ASP A 54 -4.80 9.32 1.34
C ASP A 54 -5.47 10.12 2.47
N PRO A 55 -4.72 10.96 3.23
CA PRO A 55 -5.29 11.78 4.29
C PRO A 55 -6.25 12.86 3.76
N SER A 56 -6.25 13.13 2.45
CA SER A 56 -7.13 14.09 1.79
C SER A 56 -8.41 13.47 1.23
N SER A 57 -8.54 12.13 1.30
CA SER A 57 -9.67 11.40 0.73
C SER A 57 -11.00 11.97 1.19
N ARG A 58 -11.92 12.08 0.23
CA ARG A 58 -13.29 12.55 0.47
C ARG A 58 -14.11 11.56 1.31
N GLU A 59 -13.69 10.29 1.34
CA GLU A 59 -14.35 9.23 2.08
C GLU A 59 -14.10 9.30 3.59
N ILE A 60 -13.02 9.97 4.01
CA ILE A 60 -12.72 10.17 5.43
C ILE A 60 -13.78 11.12 6.02
N PRO A 61 -14.57 10.71 7.03
CA PRO A 61 -15.54 11.59 7.66
C PRO A 61 -14.86 12.84 8.22
N ASN A 62 -15.44 14.03 8.03
CA ASN A 62 -14.83 15.31 8.41
C ASN A 62 -14.33 15.35 9.87
N LYS A 63 -15.01 14.66 10.80
CA LYS A 63 -14.62 14.57 12.21
C LYS A 63 -13.25 13.89 12.45
N PHE A 64 -12.77 13.09 11.50
CA PHE A 64 -11.50 12.38 11.60
C PHE A 64 -10.37 13.01 10.77
N LYS A 65 -10.68 13.86 9.79
CA LYS A 65 -9.67 14.46 8.90
C LYS A 65 -8.54 15.16 9.64
N ASP A 66 -8.86 15.98 10.64
CA ASP A 66 -7.86 16.71 11.41
C ASP A 66 -6.97 15.78 12.25
N LYS A 67 -7.49 14.64 12.68
CA LYS A 67 -6.74 13.64 13.44
C LYS A 67 -5.80 12.89 12.51
N GLU A 68 -6.33 12.33 11.41
CA GLU A 68 -5.56 11.56 10.42
C GLU A 68 -4.44 12.42 9.80
N LEU A 69 -4.73 13.67 9.46
CA LEU A 69 -3.72 14.61 8.94
C LEU A 69 -2.62 14.88 9.97
N ARG A 70 -2.96 15.09 11.25
CA ARG A 70 -1.98 15.30 12.31
C ARG A 70 -1.10 14.07 12.52
N GLU A 71 -1.68 12.87 12.51
CA GLU A 71 -0.93 11.62 12.63
C GLU A 71 0.00 11.42 11.44
N PHE A 72 -0.46 11.68 10.22
CA PHE A 72 0.36 11.65 9.01
C PHE A 72 1.55 12.60 9.10
N ILE A 73 1.32 13.88 9.46
CA ILE A 73 2.39 14.88 9.63
C ILE A 73 3.40 14.43 10.71
N ASN A 74 2.92 13.85 11.80
CA ASN A 74 3.80 13.35 12.86
C ASN A 74 4.67 12.18 12.37
N LYS A 75 4.10 11.21 11.63
CA LYS A 75 4.86 10.10 11.06
C LYS A 75 5.90 10.59 10.03
N MET A 76 5.53 11.56 9.19
CA MET A 76 6.43 12.22 8.23
C MET A 76 7.62 12.88 8.95
N ARG A 77 7.34 13.71 9.96
CA ARG A 77 8.39 14.42 10.73
C ARG A 77 9.33 13.47 11.46
N ASN A 78 8.81 12.36 11.96
CA ASN A 78 9.57 11.38 12.71
C ASN A 78 10.21 10.29 11.83
N GLN A 79 10.09 10.39 10.49
CA GLN A 79 10.59 9.41 9.52
C GLN A 79 10.09 7.98 9.76
N THR A 80 8.94 7.82 10.43
CA THR A 80 8.31 6.52 10.68
C THR A 80 7.25 6.17 9.64
N LEU A 81 7.10 7.01 8.60
CA LEU A 81 6.22 6.72 7.47
C LEU A 81 6.77 5.58 6.61
N PHE A 82 8.09 5.49 6.49
CA PHE A 82 8.78 4.43 5.75
C PHE A 82 9.26 3.37 6.73
N ALA A 83 8.60 2.21 6.75
CA ALA A 83 9.08 1.03 7.46
C ALA A 83 9.56 0.01 6.43
N GLN A 84 10.86 -0.25 6.38
CA GLN A 84 11.40 -1.32 5.54
C GLN A 84 11.48 -2.60 6.37
N GLY A 85 10.63 -3.57 6.06
CA GLY A 85 10.67 -4.92 6.64
C GLY A 85 11.08 -5.92 5.57
N ALA A 86 12.23 -6.57 5.73
CA ALA A 86 12.61 -7.71 4.90
C ALA A 86 11.91 -8.96 5.43
N VAL A 87 10.99 -9.54 4.65
CA VAL A 87 10.41 -10.86 4.94
C VAL A 87 11.15 -11.89 4.10
N THR A 88 11.94 -12.75 4.74
CA THR A 88 12.49 -13.93 4.08
C THR A 88 11.37 -14.96 3.92
N LEU A 89 10.83 -15.12 2.71
CA LEU A 89 9.95 -16.25 2.39
C LEU A 89 10.79 -17.54 2.43
N GLY A 90 10.75 -18.23 3.58
CA GLY A 90 11.42 -19.51 3.75
C GLY A 90 10.85 -20.56 2.80
N ARG A 91 11.70 -21.09 1.90
CA ARG A 91 11.40 -22.32 1.16
C ARG A 91 11.26 -23.46 2.15
N ARG A 92 10.04 -24.00 2.32
CA ARG A 92 9.90 -25.39 2.74
C ARG A 92 9.99 -26.24 1.47
N PHE A 93 11.03 -27.06 1.42
CA PHE A 93 11.21 -28.15 0.45
C PHE A 93 10.10 -29.18 0.62
#